data_AF-A0A010ZTI3-F1
#
_entry.id   AF-A0A010ZTI3-F1
#
_cell.length_a   1.000
_cell.length_b   1.000
_cell.length_c   1.000
_cell.angle_alpha   90.00
_cell.angle_beta   90.00
_cell.angle_gamma   90.00
#
_symmetry.space_group_name_H-M   'P 1'
#
loop_
_entity.id
_entity.type
_entity.pdbx_description
1 polymer ?
#
loop_
_entity_poly.entity_id
_entity_poly.type
_entity_poly.pdbx_seq_one_letter_code
_entity_poly.pdbx_strand_id
1 'polypeptide(L)'
;MRDLLNHAHGTQLTSAEYRADFGDRFWNAGPDGFWKIERRQTFQEPRDESWRAFNTGDWPTALRLIEEQRPDLEAEGRRLAEENIDAFRVRVVELPLTPYLAWELHLLRLVAETADQVRVIGPETAQPFEPLPELVLLGADVTYEVLYDDEGIAAGAARYIDRELTAACRQSLRQMFATGEDIQTFFEREVAPLPPPVG
;
A
#
# COMPACT_ATOMS: atom_id res chain seq x y z
N MET A 1 5.21 9.48 -13.28
CA MET A 1 5.82 9.61 -11.95
C MET A 1 7.26 9.11 -11.91
N ARG A 2 7.60 8.02 -12.62
CA ARG A 2 8.99 7.56 -12.79
C ARG A 2 10.01 8.66 -13.09
N ASP A 3 9.66 9.63 -13.94
CA ASP A 3 10.55 10.74 -14.30
C ASP A 3 10.99 11.58 -13.10
N LEU A 4 10.16 11.70 -12.06
CA LEU A 4 10.55 12.41 -10.83
C LEU A 4 11.71 11.70 -10.13
N LEU A 5 11.68 10.37 -10.09
CA LEU A 5 12.71 9.56 -9.44
C LEU A 5 14.00 9.49 -10.26
N ASN A 6 13.90 9.47 -11.60
CA ASN A 6 15.06 9.37 -12.49
C ASN A 6 16.06 10.53 -12.33
N HIS A 7 15.61 11.68 -11.84
CA HIS A 7 16.45 12.85 -11.61
C HIS A 7 16.96 12.96 -10.16
N ALA A 8 16.59 12.01 -9.28
CA ALA A 8 16.95 12.00 -7.87
C ALA A 8 17.96 10.89 -7.55
N HIS A 9 18.78 11.10 -6.52
CA HIS A 9 19.75 10.12 -6.05
C HIS A 9 19.15 9.26 -4.92
N GLY A 10 18.73 8.04 -5.25
CA GLY A 10 18.23 7.07 -4.28
C GLY A 10 19.33 6.23 -3.62
N THR A 11 19.24 6.01 -2.31
CA THR A 11 20.06 5.04 -1.56
C THR A 11 19.36 3.69 -1.54
N GLN A 12 20.02 2.65 -2.04
CA GLN A 12 19.50 1.28 -2.01
C GLN A 12 19.55 0.72 -0.58
N LEU A 13 18.42 0.17 -0.12
CA LEU A 13 18.28 -0.48 1.18
C LEU A 13 17.80 -1.91 0.96
N THR A 14 18.43 -2.86 1.65
CA THR A 14 17.91 -4.24 1.78
C THR A 14 16.56 -4.26 2.50
N SER A 15 15.80 -5.35 2.43
CA SER A 15 14.53 -5.47 3.18
C SER A 15 14.70 -5.32 4.70
N ALA A 16 15.88 -5.60 5.26
CA ALA A 16 16.14 -5.41 6.69
C ALA A 16 16.40 -3.93 7.01
N GLU A 17 17.25 -3.26 6.22
CA GLU A 17 17.54 -1.84 6.38
C GLU A 17 16.32 -0.98 6.12
N TYR A 18 15.52 -1.31 5.11
CA TYR A 18 14.27 -0.61 4.81
C TYR A 18 13.28 -0.68 5.99
N ARG A 19 13.05 -1.87 6.57
CA ARG A 19 12.14 -2.02 7.71
C ARG A 19 12.61 -1.28 8.95
N ALA A 20 13.92 -1.32 9.24
CA ALA A 20 14.48 -0.59 10.37
C ALA A 20 14.33 0.93 10.18
N ASP A 21 14.74 1.44 9.01
CA ASP A 21 14.67 2.88 8.71
C ASP A 21 13.22 3.39 8.61
N PHE A 22 12.30 2.57 8.09
CA PHE A 22 10.86 2.88 8.10
C PHE A 22 10.35 2.99 9.54
N GLY A 23 10.64 2.01 10.40
CA GLY A 23 10.19 1.99 11.79
C GLY A 23 10.67 3.20 12.59
N ASP A 24 11.92 3.62 12.39
CA ASP A 24 12.51 4.80 13.04
C ASP A 24 11.85 6.11 12.61
N ARG A 25 11.30 6.17 11.38
CA ARG A 25 10.77 7.40 10.78
C ARG A 25 9.26 7.51 10.83
N PHE A 26 8.54 6.39 10.82
CA PHE A 26 7.09 6.36 10.67
C PHE A 26 6.39 7.23 11.72
N TRP A 27 6.75 7.06 12.99
CA TRP A 27 6.19 7.84 14.11
C TRP A 27 6.66 9.30 14.17
N ASN A 28 7.59 9.69 13.30
CA ASN A 28 8.09 11.06 13.16
C ASN A 28 7.60 11.73 11.86
N ALA A 29 6.61 11.14 11.17
CA ALA A 29 6.09 11.67 9.91
C ALA A 29 5.41 13.04 10.05
N GLY A 30 4.96 13.39 11.26
CA GLY A 30 4.33 14.67 11.56
C GLY A 30 3.04 14.91 10.74
N PRO A 31 2.63 16.18 10.53
CA PRO A 31 1.36 16.51 9.88
C PRO A 31 1.32 16.16 8.39
N ASP A 32 2.48 15.90 7.80
CA ASP A 32 2.57 15.39 6.44
C ASP A 32 2.25 13.88 6.38
N GLY A 33 2.32 13.17 7.49
CA GLY A 33 1.79 11.82 7.59
C GLY A 33 2.43 10.78 6.67
N PHE A 34 1.73 9.67 6.50
CA PHE A 34 2.11 8.51 5.71
C PHE A 34 1.28 8.47 4.42
N TRP A 35 1.94 8.28 3.28
CA TRP A 35 1.26 8.05 2.00
C TRP A 35 1.82 6.81 1.33
N LYS A 36 0.95 5.99 0.74
CA LYS A 36 1.33 4.82 -0.04
C LYS A 36 0.54 4.71 -1.33
N ILE A 37 1.19 4.29 -2.40
CA ILE A 37 0.56 3.93 -3.69
C ILE A 37 0.98 2.52 -4.06
N GLU A 38 -0.01 1.71 -4.42
CA GLU A 38 0.19 0.33 -4.86
C GLU A 38 -0.36 0.12 -6.28
N ARG A 39 0.53 -0.14 -7.26
CA ARG A 39 0.18 -0.24 -8.69
C ARG A 39 0.11 -1.68 -9.20
N ARG A 40 0.99 -2.59 -8.79
CA ARG A 40 1.03 -3.98 -9.27
C ARG A 40 -0.28 -4.70 -8.94
N GLN A 41 -0.68 -5.62 -9.80
CA GLN A 41 -1.92 -6.39 -9.64
C GLN A 41 -1.72 -7.72 -8.89
N THR A 42 -0.46 -8.09 -8.62
CA THR A 42 -0.07 -9.28 -7.87
C THR A 42 1.23 -9.00 -7.12
N PHE A 43 1.31 -9.45 -5.87
CA PHE A 43 2.54 -9.49 -5.08
C PHE A 43 2.77 -10.90 -4.52
N GLN A 44 4.02 -11.23 -4.22
CA GLN A 44 4.38 -12.44 -3.49
C GLN A 44 4.71 -12.08 -2.03
N GLU A 45 3.91 -12.58 -1.09
CA GLU A 45 4.02 -12.23 0.32
C GLU A 45 4.21 -13.46 1.23
N PRO A 46 5.27 -14.28 1.02
CA PRO A 46 5.46 -15.54 1.74
C PRO A 46 5.63 -15.37 3.26
N ARG A 47 5.86 -14.14 3.74
CA ARG A 47 5.95 -13.82 5.17
C ARG A 47 4.59 -13.60 5.83
N ASP A 48 3.56 -13.28 5.06
CA ASP A 48 2.19 -13.08 5.55
C ASP A 48 1.47 -14.43 5.66
N GLU A 49 0.91 -14.72 6.84
CA GLU A 49 0.22 -15.99 7.12
C GLU A 49 -1.09 -16.14 6.35
N SER A 50 -1.85 -15.06 6.21
CA SER A 50 -3.09 -15.06 5.44
C SER A 50 -2.79 -15.29 3.96
N TRP A 51 -1.77 -14.61 3.43
CA TRP A 51 -1.32 -14.81 2.06
C TRP A 51 -0.89 -16.26 1.83
N ARG A 52 -0.13 -16.88 2.75
CA ARG A 52 0.26 -18.29 2.62
C ARG A 52 -0.96 -19.21 2.55
N ALA A 53 -1.96 -19.00 3.42
CA ALA A 53 -3.19 -19.78 3.41
C ALA A 53 -3.96 -19.61 2.09
N PHE A 54 -4.12 -18.36 1.63
CA PHE A 54 -4.69 -18.01 0.32
C PHE A 54 -3.96 -18.70 -0.82
N ASN A 55 -2.63 -18.62 -0.85
CA ASN A 55 -1.79 -19.19 -1.90
C ASN A 55 -1.86 -20.73 -1.93
N THR A 56 -2.26 -21.38 -0.84
CA THR A 56 -2.54 -22.83 -0.80
C THR A 56 -4.01 -23.20 -1.03
N GLY A 57 -4.88 -22.22 -1.31
CA GLY A 57 -6.31 -22.43 -1.54
C GLY A 57 -7.15 -22.58 -0.26
N ASP A 58 -6.57 -22.37 0.92
CA ASP A 58 -7.29 -22.41 2.20
C ASP A 58 -7.93 -21.04 2.49
N TRP A 59 -8.97 -20.73 1.73
CA TRP A 59 -9.66 -19.45 1.79
C TRP A 59 -10.29 -19.14 3.17
N PRO A 60 -10.97 -20.08 3.86
CA PRO A 60 -11.50 -19.81 5.20
C PRO A 60 -10.39 -19.43 6.20
N THR A 61 -9.24 -20.11 6.14
CA THR A 61 -8.10 -19.77 7.01
C THR A 61 -7.51 -18.41 6.66
N ALA A 62 -7.38 -18.07 5.38
CA ALA A 62 -6.89 -16.76 4.94
C ALA A 62 -7.75 -15.63 5.49
N LEU A 63 -9.08 -15.73 5.38
CA LEU A 63 -10.01 -14.71 5.89
C LEU A 63 -9.99 -14.62 7.43
N ARG A 64 -9.93 -15.75 8.12
CA ARG A 64 -9.80 -15.77 9.59
C ARG A 64 -8.52 -15.05 10.03
N LEU A 65 -7.39 -15.31 9.37
CA LEU A 65 -6.11 -14.68 9.69
C LEU A 65 -6.09 -13.18 9.40
N ILE A 66 -6.84 -12.69 8.40
CA ILE A 66 -7.04 -11.25 8.21
C ILE A 66 -7.79 -10.67 9.40
N GLU A 67 -8.92 -11.25 9.77
CA GLU A 67 -9.75 -10.74 10.87
C GLU A 67 -9.01 -10.76 12.22
N GLU A 68 -8.11 -11.71 12.44
CA GLU A 68 -7.25 -11.78 13.63
C GLU A 68 -6.28 -10.60 13.75
N GLN A 69 -6.01 -9.85 12.67
CA GLN A 69 -5.19 -8.62 12.71
C GLN A 69 -5.96 -7.41 13.26
N ARG A 70 -7.30 -7.48 13.38
CA ARG A 70 -8.13 -6.33 13.79
C ARG A 70 -7.65 -5.67 15.08
N PRO A 71 -7.37 -6.39 16.20
CA PRO A 71 -6.96 -5.73 17.44
C PRO A 71 -5.66 -4.93 17.30
N ASP A 72 -4.71 -5.45 16.52
CA ASP A 72 -3.42 -4.80 16.27
C ASP A 72 -3.59 -3.57 15.38
N LEU A 73 -4.39 -3.67 14.32
CA LEU A 73 -4.71 -2.56 13.43
C LEU A 73 -5.50 -1.45 14.12
N GLU A 74 -6.42 -1.79 15.02
CA GLU A 74 -7.13 -0.82 15.86
C GLU A 74 -6.18 -0.12 16.86
N ALA A 75 -5.20 -0.85 17.41
CA ALA A 75 -4.18 -0.26 18.27
C ALA A 75 -3.26 0.69 17.51
N GLU A 76 -2.86 0.32 16.29
CA GLU A 76 -2.11 1.18 15.39
C GLU A 76 -2.90 2.44 15.03
N GLY A 77 -4.18 2.30 14.64
CA GLY A 77 -5.05 3.44 14.33
C GLY A 77 -5.22 4.41 15.49
N ARG A 78 -5.39 3.91 16.72
CA ARG A 78 -5.40 4.76 17.93
C ARG A 78 -4.10 5.52 18.11
N ARG A 79 -2.96 4.83 17.93
CA ARG A 79 -1.64 5.45 18.07
C ARG A 79 -1.38 6.51 16.99
N LEU A 80 -1.79 6.25 15.75
CA LEU A 80 -1.73 7.24 14.66
C LEU A 80 -2.49 8.52 15.02
N ALA A 81 -3.69 8.37 15.57
CA ALA A 81 -4.49 9.51 16.04
C ALA A 81 -3.82 10.26 17.21
N GLU A 82 -3.25 9.54 18.19
CA GLU A 82 -2.51 10.14 19.31
C GLU A 82 -1.29 10.95 18.86
N GLU A 83 -0.57 10.46 17.86
CA GLU A 83 0.62 11.10 17.28
C GLU A 83 0.28 12.15 16.20
N ASN A 84 -1.01 12.38 15.90
CA ASN A 84 -1.51 13.26 14.83
C ASN A 84 -0.91 12.93 13.45
N ILE A 85 -0.84 11.64 13.12
CA ILE A 85 -0.34 11.13 11.84
C ILE A 85 -1.51 10.62 11.03
N ASP A 86 -1.77 11.25 9.88
CA ASP A 86 -2.71 10.72 8.91
C ASP A 86 -2.02 9.68 8.01
N ALA A 87 -2.72 8.57 7.75
CA ALA A 87 -2.28 7.51 6.85
C ALA A 87 -3.20 7.42 5.63
N PHE A 88 -2.62 7.54 4.43
CA PHE A 88 -3.35 7.52 3.16
C PHE A 88 -2.80 6.46 2.22
N ARG A 89 -3.70 5.71 1.59
CA ARG A 89 -3.36 4.71 0.58
C ARG A 89 -4.16 4.94 -0.69
N VAL A 90 -3.47 4.87 -1.82
CA VAL A 90 -4.08 4.73 -3.13
C VAL A 90 -3.77 3.32 -3.64
N ARG A 91 -4.79 2.59 -4.06
CA ARG A 91 -4.65 1.25 -4.66
C ARG A 91 -5.15 1.27 -6.09
N VAL A 92 -4.28 1.00 -7.05
CA VAL A 92 -4.68 0.87 -8.46
C VAL A 92 -5.20 -0.55 -8.69
N VAL A 93 -6.43 -0.67 -9.17
CA VAL A 93 -7.11 -1.95 -9.38
C VAL A 93 -7.58 -2.05 -10.83
N GLU A 94 -7.21 -3.14 -11.49
CA GLU A 94 -7.66 -3.52 -12.82
C GLU A 94 -8.72 -4.61 -12.73
N LEU A 95 -9.75 -4.50 -13.58
CA LEU A 95 -10.79 -5.51 -13.72
C LEU A 95 -10.56 -6.35 -14.99
N PRO A 96 -10.84 -7.67 -14.96
CA PRO A 96 -11.29 -8.44 -13.80
C PRO A 96 -10.19 -8.61 -12.75
N LEU A 97 -10.58 -8.70 -11.47
CA LEU A 97 -9.64 -8.85 -10.35
C LEU A 97 -8.78 -10.11 -10.52
N THR A 98 -7.50 -9.97 -10.22
CA THR A 98 -6.62 -11.12 -10.03
C THR A 98 -7.03 -11.88 -8.75
N PRO A 99 -6.70 -13.18 -8.62
CA PRO A 99 -6.87 -13.91 -7.36
C PRO A 99 -6.23 -13.19 -6.16
N TYR A 100 -5.05 -12.60 -6.39
CA TYR A 100 -4.35 -11.82 -5.38
C TYR A 100 -5.14 -10.59 -4.93
N LEU A 101 -5.67 -9.79 -5.86
CA LEU A 101 -6.49 -8.61 -5.52
C LEU A 101 -7.77 -8.99 -4.80
N ALA A 102 -8.42 -10.09 -5.21
CA ALA A 102 -9.58 -10.60 -4.51
C ALA A 102 -9.27 -10.87 -3.03
N TRP A 103 -8.09 -11.44 -2.73
CA TRP A 103 -7.61 -11.60 -1.35
C TRP A 103 -7.21 -10.28 -0.67
N GLU A 104 -6.34 -9.51 -1.29
CA GLU A 104 -5.74 -8.29 -0.72
C GLU A 104 -6.82 -7.26 -0.33
N LEU A 105 -7.88 -7.13 -1.13
CA LEU A 105 -8.94 -6.19 -0.86
C LEU A 105 -9.75 -6.52 0.40
N HIS A 106 -9.75 -7.78 0.88
CA HIS A 106 -10.27 -8.09 2.23
C HIS A 106 -9.40 -7.49 3.34
N LEU A 107 -8.07 -7.59 3.18
CA LEU A 107 -7.13 -6.99 4.13
C LEU A 107 -7.22 -5.46 4.10
N LEU A 108 -7.20 -4.85 2.92
CA LEU A 108 -7.26 -3.38 2.79
C LEU A 108 -8.60 -2.81 3.26
N ARG A 109 -9.70 -3.56 3.11
CA ARG A 109 -10.98 -3.20 3.72
C ARG A 109 -10.86 -3.12 5.24
N LEU A 110 -10.27 -4.13 5.88
CA LEU A 110 -10.06 -4.14 7.33
C LEU A 110 -9.18 -2.96 7.77
N VAL A 111 -8.07 -2.73 7.06
CA VAL A 111 -7.17 -1.60 7.32
C VAL A 111 -7.92 -0.27 7.24
N ALA A 112 -8.84 -0.12 6.28
CA ALA A 112 -9.65 1.10 6.13
C ALA A 112 -10.71 1.30 7.22
N GLU A 113 -11.14 0.23 7.89
CA GLU A 113 -12.04 0.31 9.04
C GLU A 113 -11.32 0.78 10.30
N THR A 114 -9.99 0.62 10.39
CA THR A 114 -9.24 0.73 11.65
C THR A 114 -8.13 1.78 11.65
N ALA A 115 -7.43 2.01 10.54
CA ALA A 115 -6.17 2.76 10.52
C ALA A 115 -6.01 3.70 9.31
N ASP A 116 -5.92 3.18 8.09
CA ASP A 116 -5.63 3.99 6.90
C ASP A 116 -6.90 4.55 6.26
N GLN A 117 -6.79 5.68 5.57
CA GLN A 117 -7.78 6.05 4.56
C GLN A 117 -7.36 5.42 3.22
N VAL A 118 -8.17 4.51 2.69
CA VAL A 118 -7.85 3.76 1.45
C VAL A 118 -8.77 4.17 0.31
N ARG A 119 -8.18 4.56 -0.81
CA ARG A 119 -8.88 4.91 -2.05
C ARG A 119 -8.47 4.00 -3.20
N VAL A 120 -9.46 3.50 -3.92
CA VAL A 120 -9.26 2.64 -5.11
C VAL A 120 -9.38 3.48 -6.37
N ILE A 121 -8.45 3.33 -7.30
CA ILE A 121 -8.51 3.94 -8.64
C ILE A 121 -8.35 2.89 -9.74
N GLY A 122 -8.99 3.12 -10.88
CA GLY A 122 -8.79 2.30 -12.09
C GLY A 122 -7.56 2.70 -12.91
N PRO A 123 -7.16 1.88 -13.89
CA PRO A 123 -6.00 2.13 -14.74
C PRO A 123 -6.13 3.43 -15.56
N GLU A 124 -7.34 3.82 -15.95
CA GLU A 124 -7.61 5.08 -16.65
C GLU A 124 -7.25 6.31 -15.82
N THR A 125 -7.47 6.25 -14.50
CA THR A 125 -7.11 7.33 -13.58
C THR A 125 -5.60 7.34 -13.30
N ALA A 126 -4.96 6.16 -13.31
CA ALA A 126 -3.52 6.04 -13.11
C ALA A 126 -2.70 6.42 -14.35
N GLN A 127 -3.27 6.30 -15.56
CA GLN A 127 -2.59 6.47 -16.85
C GLN A 127 -1.73 7.75 -16.96
N PRO A 128 -2.17 8.95 -16.52
CA PRO A 128 -1.35 10.16 -16.62
C PRO A 128 -0.07 10.13 -15.78
N PHE A 129 0.00 9.22 -14.80
CA PHE A 129 1.12 9.07 -13.88
C PHE A 129 2.06 7.93 -14.27
N GLU A 130 1.73 7.15 -15.29
CA GLU A 130 2.52 6.01 -15.74
C GLU A 130 3.89 6.44 -16.33
N PRO A 131 4.95 5.62 -16.19
CA PRO A 131 5.00 4.42 -15.36
C PRO A 131 4.96 4.77 -13.86
N LEU A 132 4.09 4.08 -13.12
CA LEU A 132 3.81 4.32 -11.71
C LEU A 132 4.59 3.35 -10.81
N PRO A 133 5.59 3.84 -10.05
CA PRO A 133 6.30 3.03 -9.06
C PRO A 133 5.43 2.71 -7.83
N GLU A 134 5.81 1.67 -7.10
CA GLU A 134 5.32 1.40 -5.74
C GLU A 134 6.00 2.36 -4.77
N LEU A 135 5.27 3.35 -4.22
CA LEU A 135 5.86 4.37 -3.36
C LEU A 135 5.29 4.36 -1.96
N VAL A 136 6.17 4.72 -1.02
CA VAL A 136 5.85 5.05 0.37
C VAL A 136 6.48 6.39 0.71
N LEU A 137 5.71 7.35 1.19
CA LEU A 137 6.20 8.66 1.63
C LEU A 137 6.00 8.78 3.13
N LEU A 138 7.04 9.25 3.83
CA LEU A 138 7.02 9.51 5.27
C LEU A 138 7.35 10.99 5.52
N GLY A 139 6.35 11.70 6.02
CA GLY A 139 6.45 13.12 6.33
C GLY A 139 6.89 13.96 5.13
N ALA A 140 7.56 15.06 5.40
CA ALA A 140 7.98 16.02 4.38
C ALA A 140 9.22 15.59 3.58
N ASP A 141 9.98 14.62 4.09
CA ASP A 141 11.39 14.47 3.74
C ASP A 141 11.72 13.19 2.97
N VAL A 142 10.94 12.13 3.16
CA VAL A 142 11.36 10.79 2.73
C VAL A 142 10.36 10.19 1.76
N THR A 143 10.89 9.71 0.63
CA THR A 143 10.19 8.86 -0.33
C THR A 143 10.96 7.54 -0.45
N TYR A 144 10.25 6.43 -0.39
CA TYR A 144 10.76 5.10 -0.74
C TYR A 144 10.09 4.65 -2.02
N GLU A 145 10.89 4.13 -2.94
CA GLU A 145 10.41 3.24 -3.98
C GLU A 145 10.62 1.80 -3.52
N VAL A 146 9.54 1.03 -3.37
CA VAL A 146 9.61 -0.38 -2.98
C VAL A 146 10.12 -1.20 -4.18
N LEU A 147 11.15 -1.99 -3.94
CA LEU A 147 11.81 -2.80 -4.96
C LEU A 147 11.47 -4.27 -4.75
N TYR A 148 11.36 -4.99 -5.86
CA TYR A 148 11.01 -6.40 -5.87
C TYR A 148 12.04 -7.16 -6.68
N ASP A 149 12.28 -8.41 -6.29
CA ASP A 149 13.09 -9.33 -7.09
C ASP A 149 12.31 -9.87 -8.30
N ASP A 150 12.96 -10.73 -9.08
CA ASP A 150 12.41 -11.34 -10.29
C ASP A 150 11.21 -12.25 -10.00
N GLU A 151 11.05 -12.70 -8.76
CA GLU A 151 9.92 -13.52 -8.29
C GLU A 151 8.74 -12.64 -7.85
N GLY A 152 8.93 -11.33 -7.72
CA GLY A 152 7.91 -10.39 -7.27
C GLY A 152 7.80 -10.28 -5.74
N ILE A 153 8.81 -10.75 -5.01
CA ILE A 153 8.92 -10.60 -3.55
C ILE A 153 9.62 -9.28 -3.24
N ALA A 154 9.17 -8.58 -2.20
CA ALA A 154 9.78 -7.32 -1.77
C ALA A 154 11.25 -7.52 -1.34
N ALA A 155 12.18 -6.97 -2.13
CA ALA A 155 13.62 -7.10 -1.99
C ALA A 155 14.27 -5.93 -1.21
N GLY A 156 13.51 -4.87 -0.93
CA GLY A 156 13.99 -3.68 -0.25
C GLY A 156 13.35 -2.42 -0.79
N ALA A 157 14.09 -1.31 -0.73
CA ALA A 157 13.63 -0.05 -1.28
C ALA A 157 14.80 0.85 -1.73
N ALA A 158 14.55 1.69 -2.72
CA ALA A 158 15.37 2.89 -2.95
C ALA A 158 14.81 4.03 -2.10
N ARG A 159 15.59 4.52 -1.13
CA ARG A 159 15.23 5.66 -0.29
C ARG A 159 15.77 6.96 -0.88
N TYR A 160 14.90 7.95 -0.97
CA TYR A 160 15.19 9.31 -1.36
C TYR A 160 14.93 10.22 -0.16
N ILE A 161 15.93 11.02 0.23
CA ILE A 161 15.80 12.07 1.25
C ILE A 161 15.85 13.41 0.50
N ASP A 162 14.69 13.87 0.07
CA ASP A 162 14.52 15.05 -0.79
C ASP A 162 13.11 15.60 -0.60
N ARG A 163 13.03 16.84 -0.08
CA ARG A 163 11.77 17.54 0.19
C ARG A 163 10.99 17.88 -1.07
N GLU A 164 11.68 18.32 -2.12
CA GLU A 164 11.03 18.74 -3.35
C GLU A 164 10.44 17.53 -4.08
N LEU A 165 11.21 16.44 -4.14
CA LEU A 165 10.72 15.17 -4.66
C LEU A 165 9.52 14.65 -3.86
N THR A 166 9.64 14.62 -2.53
CA THR A 166 8.58 14.11 -1.66
C THR A 166 7.30 14.94 -1.80
N ALA A 167 7.42 16.27 -1.89
CA ALA A 167 6.28 17.15 -2.14
C ALA A 167 5.63 16.91 -3.52
N ALA A 168 6.43 16.72 -4.58
CA ALA A 168 5.93 16.45 -5.93
C ALA A 168 5.20 15.09 -6.02
N CYS A 169 5.78 14.04 -5.43
CA CYS A 169 5.16 12.72 -5.35
C CYS A 169 3.85 12.79 -4.56
N ARG A 170 3.85 13.44 -3.40
CA ARG A 170 2.67 13.65 -2.55
C ARG A 170 1.55 14.40 -3.28
N GLN A 171 1.88 15.42 -4.06
CA GLN A 171 0.90 16.14 -4.87
C GLN A 171 0.22 15.20 -5.87
N SER A 172 0.99 14.33 -6.52
CA SER A 172 0.46 13.33 -7.45
C SER A 172 -0.45 12.32 -6.73
N LEU A 173 -0.04 11.82 -5.56
CA LEU A 173 -0.86 10.91 -4.74
C LEU A 173 -2.14 11.58 -4.25
N ARG A 174 -2.10 12.85 -3.84
CA ARG A 174 -3.30 13.62 -3.45
C ARG A 174 -4.31 13.74 -4.59
N GLN A 175 -3.84 13.97 -5.81
CA GLN A 175 -4.71 14.03 -6.99
C GLN A 175 -5.40 12.68 -7.22
N MET A 176 -4.63 11.59 -7.24
CA MET A 176 -5.17 10.23 -7.39
C MET A 176 -6.15 9.87 -6.26
N PHE A 177 -5.79 10.18 -5.02
CA PHE A 177 -6.61 9.91 -3.84
C PHE A 177 -7.95 10.66 -3.91
N ALA A 178 -7.93 11.94 -4.29
CA ALA A 178 -9.14 12.75 -4.40
C ALA A 178 -10.12 12.25 -5.48
N THR A 179 -9.62 11.59 -6.52
CA THR A 179 -10.45 10.98 -7.57
C THR A 179 -10.84 9.53 -7.27
N GLY A 180 -10.22 8.91 -6.27
CA GLY A 180 -10.44 7.50 -5.97
C GLY A 180 -11.75 7.23 -5.25
N GLU A 181 -12.28 6.05 -5.50
CA GLU A 181 -13.45 5.52 -4.81
C GLU A 181 -13.07 5.08 -3.39
N ASP A 182 -14.00 5.20 -2.45
CA ASP A 182 -13.83 4.60 -1.12
C ASP A 182 -13.75 3.07 -1.21
N ILE A 183 -12.78 2.45 -0.52
CA ILE A 183 -12.60 1.00 -0.61
C ILE A 183 -13.82 0.21 -0.13
N GLN A 184 -14.60 0.70 0.84
CA GLN A 184 -15.80 -0.02 1.31
C GLN A 184 -16.83 -0.11 0.19
N THR A 185 -17.03 1.00 -0.54
CA THR A 185 -17.99 1.04 -1.66
C THR A 185 -17.51 0.16 -2.82
N PHE A 186 -16.21 0.22 -3.15
CA PHE A 186 -15.63 -0.66 -4.17
C PHE A 186 -15.75 -2.13 -3.79
N PHE A 187 -15.43 -2.46 -2.54
CA PHE A 187 -15.43 -3.82 -2.01
C PHE A 187 -16.83 -4.45 -2.09
N GLU A 188 -17.87 -3.73 -1.64
CA GLU A 188 -19.25 -4.23 -1.68
C GLU A 188 -19.71 -4.55 -3.11
N ARG A 189 -19.29 -3.74 -4.09
CA ARG A 189 -19.67 -3.91 -5.49
C ARG A 189 -18.89 -5.01 -6.20
N GLU A 190 -17.56 -5.01 -6.07
CA GLU A 190 -16.66 -5.80 -6.92
C GLU A 190 -16.08 -7.04 -6.25
N VAL A 191 -15.98 -7.06 -4.91
CA VAL A 191 -15.26 -8.12 -4.18
C VAL A 191 -16.22 -9.02 -3.40
N ALA A 192 -17.12 -8.44 -2.61
CA ALA A 192 -18.07 -9.18 -1.77
C ALA A 192 -18.91 -10.23 -2.54
N PRO A 193 -19.32 -10.01 -3.81
CA PRO A 193 -20.07 -11.00 -4.57
C PRO A 193 -19.23 -12.16 -5.14
N LEU A 194 -17.89 -12.06 -5.09
CA LEU A 194 -17.01 -13.05 -5.71
C LEU A 194 -16.98 -14.35 -4.91
N PRO A 195 -16.87 -15.50 -5.59
CA PRO A 195 -16.52 -16.75 -4.92
C PRO A 195 -15.08 -16.68 -4.40
N PRO A 196 -14.68 -17.61 -3.52
CA PRO A 196 -13.28 -17.81 -3.18
C PRO A 196 -12.40 -17.86 -4.44
N PRO A 197 -11.30 -17.10 -4.50
CA PRO A 197 -10.43 -17.10 -5.67
C PRO A 197 -9.85 -18.51 -5.88
N VAL A 198 -9.89 -18.97 -7.12
CA VAL A 198 -9.14 -20.18 -7.53
C VAL A 198 -7.71 -19.74 -7.88
N GLY A 199 -6.74 -20.33 -7.19
CA GLY A 199 -5.31 -20.14 -7.46
C GLY A 199 -4.87 -20.73 -8.80
#